data_AF-A0A2G7FT96-F1
#
_entry.id   AF-A0A2G7FT96-F1
#
_cell.length_a   1.000
_cell.length_b   1.000
_cell.length_c   1.000
_cell.angle_alpha   90.00
_cell.angle_beta   90.00
_cell.angle_gamma   90.00
#
_symmetry.space_group_name_H-M   'P 1'
#
loop_
_entity.id
_entity.type
_entity.pdbx_description
1 polymer ?
#
loop_
_entity_poly.entity_id
_entity_poly.type
_entity_poly.pdbx_seq_one_letter_code
_entity_poly.pdbx_strand_id
1 'polypeptide(L)'
;MLQNRASSATRVSSKPHLYLQADGKQQKSGNSFWGRRSHVSAFSGLLSLSFVIATSLFVLFLCVCLEHFDGSLRQGLYELLAHSSPTTLLRRYVPEISYGHVVAYTTWIVFQALLYSLLPGKTVCGPPTPGGNTLPYRMNGLLSWGITVGAVFLAACIGGAEVVASLAQNWAAVLAAANVYGLAVPALAVAKGHIWPTFKNDRRFSGSIFHDYMVGVELNPRLGQHWDLKMFQVGRLGMNSWVVIDLSFMAQQYLRYGSISNSIIIVIILHALYVIDFFINEDWQVPLIPRADRTEF
;
A
#
# COMPACT_ATOMS: atom_id res chain seq x y z
N MET A 1 -23.16 -10.85 52.76
CA MET A 1 -24.03 -11.93 52.23
C MET A 1 -24.09 -11.73 50.72
N LEU A 2 -23.20 -12.32 49.91
CA LEU A 2 -23.13 -13.73 49.50
C LEU A 2 -24.43 -14.28 48.89
N GLN A 3 -24.26 -14.87 47.69
CA GLN A 3 -25.14 -15.76 46.92
C GLN A 3 -26.25 -15.08 46.08
N ASN A 4 -26.38 -15.33 44.77
CA ASN A 4 -26.20 -16.59 44.05
C ASN A 4 -25.52 -16.49 42.67
N ARG A 5 -24.59 -17.43 42.44
CA ARG A 5 -24.11 -17.91 41.14
C ARG A 5 -25.19 -18.82 40.51
N ALA A 6 -25.28 -18.87 39.19
CA ALA A 6 -24.89 -20.04 38.38
C ALA A 6 -25.54 -20.09 36.98
N SER A 7 -24.67 -20.23 35.99
CA SER A 7 -24.76 -21.09 34.79
C SER A 7 -25.97 -21.01 33.85
N SER A 8 -25.69 -20.57 32.62
CA SER A 8 -26.12 -21.33 31.44
C SER A 8 -25.02 -21.27 30.38
N ALA A 9 -24.26 -22.36 30.27
CA ALA A 9 -23.28 -22.58 29.23
C ALA A 9 -23.96 -22.99 27.90
N THR A 10 -23.32 -22.59 26.81
CA THR A 10 -23.30 -23.24 25.48
C THR A 10 -24.60 -23.42 24.70
N ARG A 11 -24.70 -22.64 23.61
CA ARG A 11 -24.95 -23.24 22.29
C ARG A 11 -24.17 -22.47 21.22
N VAL A 12 -22.97 -22.96 20.93
CA VAL A 12 -22.21 -22.57 19.73
C VAL A 12 -22.98 -23.12 18.53
N SER A 13 -23.79 -22.26 17.91
CA SER A 13 -24.45 -22.57 16.64
C SER A 13 -23.45 -22.34 15.51
N SER A 14 -22.88 -23.42 15.00
CA SER A 14 -22.17 -23.48 13.73
C SER A 14 -23.09 -23.00 12.58
N LYS A 15 -22.94 -21.76 12.17
CA LYS A 15 -23.46 -21.24 10.89
C LYS A 15 -22.31 -20.51 10.18
N PRO A 16 -22.11 -20.71 8.87
CA PRO A 16 -21.07 -20.02 8.13
C PRO A 16 -21.31 -18.51 8.22
N HIS A 17 -20.24 -17.75 8.49
CA HIS A 17 -20.26 -16.32 8.78
C HIS A 17 -20.96 -15.52 7.67
N LEU A 18 -22.23 -15.18 7.92
CA LEU A 18 -23.05 -14.30 7.09
C LEU A 18 -22.50 -12.88 7.18
N TYR A 19 -22.36 -12.22 6.03
CA TYR A 19 -22.41 -10.77 5.96
C TYR A 19 -23.67 -10.31 6.71
N LEU A 20 -23.52 -9.44 7.71
CA LEU A 20 -24.66 -8.80 8.35
C LEU A 20 -25.26 -7.81 7.35
N GLN A 21 -26.15 -8.33 6.51
CA GLN A 21 -27.03 -7.51 5.70
C GLN A 21 -28.05 -6.91 6.67
N ALA A 22 -28.07 -5.58 6.81
CA ALA A 22 -29.04 -4.92 7.66
C ALA A 22 -30.47 -5.31 7.25
N ASP A 23 -31.28 -5.70 8.22
CA ASP A 23 -32.66 -6.11 8.02
C ASP A 23 -33.46 -5.02 7.28
N GLY A 24 -34.00 -5.40 6.11
CA GLY A 24 -35.43 -5.25 5.85
C GLY A 24 -36.06 -3.85 5.90
N LYS A 25 -35.35 -2.78 5.56
CA LYS A 25 -35.98 -1.59 4.95
C LYS A 25 -35.14 -1.15 3.77
N GLN A 26 -35.67 -1.31 2.55
CA GLN A 26 -35.20 -0.57 1.38
C GLN A 26 -35.47 0.92 1.65
N GLN A 27 -34.56 1.54 2.40
CA GLN A 27 -34.43 2.97 2.41
C GLN A 27 -33.97 3.30 0.99
N LYS A 28 -34.86 3.90 0.18
CA LYS A 28 -34.48 4.56 -1.06
C LYS A 28 -33.41 5.60 -0.68
N SER A 29 -32.14 5.20 -0.67
CA SER A 29 -31.05 6.14 -0.51
C SER A 29 -31.04 6.95 -1.79
N GLY A 30 -31.68 8.13 -1.76
CA GLY A 30 -31.51 9.12 -2.79
C GLY A 30 -30.02 9.29 -3.01
N ASN A 31 -29.56 8.97 -4.22
CA ASN A 31 -28.20 9.11 -4.75
C ASN A 31 -27.17 9.66 -3.74
N SER A 32 -26.77 8.85 -2.74
CA SER A 32 -25.61 9.19 -1.90
C SER A 32 -24.38 8.85 -2.74
N PHE A 33 -24.10 9.77 -3.64
CA PHE A 33 -22.92 9.76 -4.47
C PHE A 33 -21.74 9.93 -3.51
N TRP A 34 -20.87 8.93 -3.42
CA TRP A 34 -19.62 9.10 -2.70
C TRP A 34 -18.69 10.06 -3.47
N GLY A 35 -19.08 11.35 -3.58
CA GLY A 35 -18.35 12.46 -4.19
C GLY A 35 -17.89 12.31 -5.66
N ARG A 36 -18.14 11.18 -6.32
CA ARG A 36 -17.44 10.79 -7.56
C ARG A 36 -18.22 11.06 -8.85
N ARG A 37 -17.83 12.06 -9.64
CA ARG A 37 -18.42 12.39 -10.96
C ARG A 37 -18.71 11.16 -11.84
N SER A 38 -19.93 11.09 -12.36
CA SER A 38 -20.48 9.98 -13.15
C SER A 38 -20.19 10.10 -14.64
N HIS A 39 -19.78 11.29 -15.08
CA HIS A 39 -19.48 11.59 -16.47
C HIS A 39 -18.20 12.42 -16.54
N VAL A 40 -17.08 11.76 -16.76
CA VAL A 40 -15.77 12.40 -16.91
C VAL A 40 -15.48 12.58 -18.40
N SER A 41 -15.14 13.81 -18.80
CA SER A 41 -14.81 14.11 -20.20
C SER A 41 -13.54 13.37 -20.62
N ALA A 42 -13.38 13.14 -21.93
CA ALA A 42 -12.17 12.54 -22.48
C ALA A 42 -10.92 13.33 -22.10
N PHE A 43 -10.99 14.66 -22.10
CA PHE A 43 -9.89 15.54 -21.69
C PHE A 43 -9.50 15.34 -20.22
N SER A 44 -10.46 15.29 -19.30
CA SER A 44 -10.18 15.01 -17.89
C SER A 44 -9.61 13.60 -17.69
N GLY A 45 -10.09 12.61 -18.46
CA GLY A 45 -9.52 11.27 -18.45
C GLY A 45 -8.05 11.24 -18.92
N LEU A 46 -7.71 11.95 -19.99
CA LEU A 46 -6.33 12.09 -20.44
C LEU A 46 -5.45 12.78 -19.39
N LEU A 47 -5.98 13.77 -18.67
CA LEU A 47 -5.27 14.43 -17.58
C LEU A 47 -4.97 13.46 -16.43
N SER A 48 -5.93 12.60 -16.05
CA SER A 48 -5.73 11.54 -15.06
C SER A 48 -4.64 10.56 -15.47
N LEU A 49 -4.64 10.09 -16.73
CA LEU A 49 -3.58 9.22 -17.24
C LEU A 49 -2.22 9.91 -17.23
N SER A 50 -2.19 11.18 -17.66
CA SER A 50 -0.97 11.98 -17.70
C SER A 50 -0.39 12.15 -16.29
N PHE A 51 -1.24 12.34 -15.28
CA PHE A 51 -0.82 12.43 -13.89
C PHE A 51 -0.19 11.14 -13.40
N VAL A 52 -0.81 9.98 -13.63
CA VAL A 52 -0.26 8.66 -13.28
C VAL A 52 1.13 8.45 -13.88
N ILE A 53 1.28 8.72 -15.18
CA ILE A 53 2.54 8.52 -15.89
C ILE A 53 3.59 9.51 -15.35
N ALA A 54 3.22 10.78 -15.20
CA ALA A 54 4.10 11.82 -14.70
C ALA A 54 4.63 11.52 -13.29
N THR A 55 3.77 11.06 -12.37
CA THR A 55 4.21 10.69 -11.01
C THR A 55 5.22 9.54 -11.04
N SER A 56 4.97 8.52 -11.86
CA SER A 56 5.86 7.35 -11.97
C SER A 56 7.24 7.75 -12.53
N LEU A 57 7.25 8.57 -13.59
CA LEU A 57 8.49 9.08 -14.18
C LEU A 57 9.21 10.05 -13.24
N PHE A 58 8.47 10.87 -12.50
CA PHE A 58 9.04 11.83 -11.55
C PHE A 58 9.78 11.13 -10.41
N VAL A 59 9.23 10.04 -9.87
CA VAL A 59 9.93 9.24 -8.83
C VAL A 59 11.25 8.68 -9.35
N LEU A 60 11.28 8.15 -10.58
CA LEU A 60 12.52 7.67 -11.19
C LEU A 60 13.51 8.81 -11.45
N PHE A 61 13.02 9.97 -11.89
CA PHE A 61 13.84 11.17 -12.06
C PHE A 61 14.47 11.64 -10.74
N LEU A 62 13.72 11.63 -9.63
CA LEU A 62 14.26 11.93 -8.30
C LEU A 62 15.37 10.94 -7.90
N CYS A 63 15.18 9.65 -8.18
CA CYS A 63 16.21 8.63 -7.95
C CYS A 63 17.50 8.94 -8.71
N VAL A 64 17.38 9.29 -10.00
CA VAL A 64 18.53 9.69 -10.82
C VAL A 64 19.23 10.93 -10.25
N CYS A 65 18.46 11.93 -9.82
CA CYS A 65 19.02 13.12 -9.19
C CYS A 65 19.82 12.80 -7.92
N LEU A 66 19.28 11.93 -7.07
CA LEU A 66 19.93 11.51 -5.82
C LEU A 66 21.21 10.70 -6.06
N GLU A 67 21.22 9.81 -7.05
CA GLU A 67 22.36 8.92 -7.29
C GLU A 67 23.47 9.54 -8.17
N HIS A 68 23.12 10.39 -9.14
CA HIS A 68 24.04 10.84 -10.18
C HIS A 68 24.31 12.35 -10.20
N PHE A 69 23.50 13.14 -9.48
CA PHE A 69 23.60 14.61 -9.47
C PHE A 69 23.67 15.19 -8.05
N ASP A 70 24.16 14.42 -7.08
CA ASP A 70 24.31 14.82 -5.66
C ASP A 70 23.00 15.38 -5.04
N GLY A 71 21.85 14.90 -5.51
CA GLY A 71 20.53 15.39 -5.10
C GLY A 71 20.09 16.71 -5.74
N SER A 72 20.85 17.26 -6.69
CA SER A 72 20.55 18.53 -7.36
C SER A 72 19.48 18.38 -8.44
N LEU A 73 18.25 18.82 -8.13
CA LEU A 73 17.15 18.87 -9.09
C LEU A 73 17.46 19.78 -10.30
N ARG A 74 18.22 20.85 -10.09
CA ARG A 74 18.59 21.79 -11.15
C ARG A 74 19.49 21.12 -12.19
N GLN A 75 20.49 20.35 -11.76
CA GLN A 75 21.39 19.67 -12.67
C GLN A 75 20.67 18.53 -13.42
N GLY A 76 19.85 17.75 -12.71
CA GLY A 76 19.02 16.73 -13.36
C GLY A 76 18.06 17.32 -14.39
N LEU A 77 17.45 18.47 -14.09
CA LEU A 77 16.56 19.15 -15.03
C LEU A 77 17.32 19.75 -16.22
N TYR A 78 18.52 20.28 -16.00
CA TYR A 78 19.38 20.76 -17.08
C TYR A 78 19.77 19.62 -18.04
N GLU A 79 20.16 18.47 -17.52
CA GLU A 79 20.43 17.28 -18.36
C GLU A 79 19.19 16.85 -19.15
N LEU A 80 18.02 16.82 -18.50
CA LEU A 80 16.76 16.45 -19.12
C LEU A 80 16.28 17.44 -20.19
N LEU A 81 16.51 18.75 -20.01
CA LEU A 81 16.02 19.76 -20.96
C LEU A 81 17.03 20.03 -22.08
N ALA A 82 18.32 19.94 -21.80
CA ALA A 82 19.36 20.34 -22.75
C ALA A 82 19.98 19.17 -23.53
N HIS A 83 19.98 17.94 -22.99
CA HIS A 83 20.81 16.86 -23.55
C HIS A 83 20.06 15.54 -23.82
N SER A 84 18.85 15.33 -23.28
CA SER A 84 18.17 14.03 -23.37
C SER A 84 16.65 14.16 -23.49
N SER A 85 15.97 13.16 -24.05
CA SER A 85 14.54 12.96 -23.79
C SER A 85 14.35 12.22 -22.46
N PRO A 86 13.16 12.25 -21.83
CA PRO A 86 12.90 11.49 -20.60
C PRO A 86 13.23 10.00 -20.73
N THR A 87 12.95 9.39 -21.88
CA THR A 87 13.23 7.97 -22.11
C THR A 87 14.71 7.67 -22.24
N THR A 88 15.48 8.54 -22.91
CA THR A 88 16.93 8.40 -23.05
C THR A 88 17.63 8.59 -21.71
N LEU A 89 17.19 9.56 -20.90
CA LEU A 89 17.73 9.79 -19.56
C LEU A 89 17.49 8.57 -18.66
N LEU A 90 16.25 8.05 -18.64
CA LEU A 90 15.94 6.87 -17.83
C LEU A 90 16.72 5.64 -18.30
N ARG A 91 16.86 5.41 -19.61
CA ARG A 91 17.65 4.29 -20.13
C ARG A 91 19.14 4.40 -19.79
N ARG A 92 19.65 5.63 -19.63
CA ARG A 92 21.06 5.88 -19.32
C ARG A 92 21.37 5.66 -17.83
N TYR A 93 20.47 6.08 -16.94
CA TYR A 93 20.75 6.14 -15.50
C TYR A 93 19.98 5.13 -14.66
N VAL A 94 18.85 4.61 -15.13
CA VAL A 94 18.11 3.56 -14.42
C VAL A 94 18.59 2.21 -14.93
N PRO A 95 19.14 1.33 -14.06
CA PRO A 95 19.63 0.03 -14.47
C PRO A 95 18.49 -0.85 -14.98
N GLU A 96 18.83 -1.75 -15.92
CA GLU A 96 17.87 -2.73 -16.41
C GLU A 96 17.40 -3.65 -15.26
N ILE A 97 16.10 -3.93 -15.25
CA ILE A 97 15.50 -4.80 -14.25
C ILE A 97 15.91 -6.24 -14.56
N SER A 98 16.91 -6.74 -13.82
CA SER A 98 17.31 -8.15 -13.86
C SER A 98 16.21 -9.06 -13.31
N TYR A 99 16.26 -10.34 -13.72
CA TYR A 99 15.37 -11.37 -13.16
C TYR A 99 15.47 -11.47 -11.63
N GLY A 100 16.68 -11.31 -11.06
CA GLY A 100 16.90 -11.33 -9.62
C GLY A 100 16.14 -10.24 -8.88
N HIS A 101 16.05 -9.03 -9.45
CA HIS A 101 15.30 -7.92 -8.85
C HIS A 101 13.80 -8.20 -8.81
N VAL A 102 13.25 -8.76 -9.89
CA VAL A 102 11.84 -9.15 -9.96
C VAL A 102 11.53 -10.22 -8.92
N VAL A 103 12.39 -11.24 -8.81
CA VAL A 103 12.23 -12.31 -7.81
C VAL A 103 12.31 -11.75 -6.39
N ALA A 104 13.26 -10.86 -6.10
CA ALA A 104 13.40 -10.23 -4.79
C ALA A 104 12.14 -9.44 -4.41
N TYR A 105 11.66 -8.57 -5.29
CA TYR A 105 10.47 -7.75 -5.02
C TYR A 105 9.20 -8.60 -4.93
N THR A 106 9.06 -9.63 -5.76
CA THR A 106 7.93 -10.58 -5.69
C THR A 106 7.98 -11.38 -4.40
N THR A 107 9.16 -11.82 -3.97
CA THR A 107 9.35 -12.52 -2.69
C THR A 107 8.94 -11.64 -1.52
N TRP A 108 9.29 -10.35 -1.56
CA TRP A 108 8.84 -9.38 -0.58
C TRP A 108 7.31 -9.24 -0.53
N ILE A 109 6.65 -9.13 -1.70
CA ILE A 109 5.19 -9.07 -1.78
C ILE A 109 4.55 -10.33 -1.20
N VAL A 110 5.05 -11.50 -1.57
CA VAL A 110 4.55 -12.79 -1.06
C VAL A 110 4.76 -12.90 0.45
N PHE A 111 5.94 -12.52 0.96
CA PHE A 111 6.23 -12.51 2.38
C PHE A 111 5.23 -11.63 3.14
N GLN A 112 5.02 -10.38 2.70
CA GLN A 112 4.05 -9.48 3.33
C GLN A 112 2.61 -10.00 3.21
N ALA A 113 2.25 -10.64 2.08
CA ALA A 113 0.93 -11.24 1.90
C ALA A 113 0.70 -12.44 2.83
N LEU A 114 1.74 -13.24 3.08
CA LEU A 114 1.70 -14.34 4.06
C LEU A 114 1.52 -13.80 5.47
N LEU A 115 2.27 -12.77 5.88
CA LEU A 115 2.09 -12.13 7.19
C LEU A 115 0.67 -11.57 7.34
N TYR A 116 0.17 -10.88 6.32
CA TYR A 116 -1.19 -10.33 6.34
C TYR A 116 -2.27 -11.41 6.52
N SER A 117 -2.08 -12.57 5.88
CA SER A 117 -3.07 -13.65 5.86
C SER A 117 -3.00 -14.56 7.08
N LEU A 118 -1.79 -14.92 7.52
CA LEU A 118 -1.56 -15.97 8.51
C LEU A 118 -1.54 -15.44 9.96
N LEU A 119 -1.14 -14.18 10.17
CA LEU A 119 -0.97 -13.68 11.53
C LEU A 119 -2.31 -13.47 12.23
N PRO A 120 -2.40 -13.85 13.53
CA PRO A 120 -3.57 -13.59 14.32
C PRO A 120 -3.73 -12.09 14.57
N GLY A 121 -4.97 -11.64 14.71
CA GLY A 121 -5.28 -10.23 14.91
C GLY A 121 -6.71 -10.00 15.32
N LYS A 122 -6.96 -8.90 16.04
CA LYS A 122 -8.32 -8.46 16.38
C LYS A 122 -9.04 -8.12 15.09
N THR A 123 -10.28 -8.58 14.94
CA THR A 123 -11.10 -8.17 13.79
C THR A 123 -11.92 -6.94 14.17
N VAL A 124 -11.81 -5.88 13.36
CA VAL A 124 -12.55 -4.63 13.52
C VAL A 124 -13.44 -4.45 12.29
N CYS A 125 -14.70 -4.08 12.52
CA CYS A 125 -15.65 -3.85 11.44
C CYS A 125 -15.59 -2.39 10.98
N GLY A 126 -15.55 -2.20 9.66
CA GLY A 126 -15.68 -0.90 9.03
C GLY A 126 -17.07 -0.30 9.15
N PRO A 127 -17.20 1.01 8.91
CA PRO A 127 -18.50 1.63 8.73
C PRO A 127 -19.23 1.02 7.52
N PRO A 128 -20.58 1.10 7.48
CA PRO A 128 -21.33 0.61 6.34
C PRO A 128 -20.95 1.40 5.07
N THR A 129 -20.68 0.67 4.00
CA THR A 129 -20.44 1.23 2.67
C THR A 129 -21.73 1.90 2.14
N PRO A 130 -21.64 2.72 1.07
CA PRO A 130 -22.84 3.24 0.38
C PRO A 130 -23.81 2.14 -0.09
N GLY A 131 -23.30 0.94 -0.38
CA GLY A 131 -24.10 -0.25 -0.69
C GLY A 131 -24.66 -1.00 0.53
N GLY A 132 -24.41 -0.50 1.75
CA GLY A 132 -24.91 -1.05 3.01
C GLY A 132 -24.07 -2.20 3.60
N ASN A 133 -22.87 -2.44 3.09
CA ASN A 133 -22.03 -3.56 3.53
C ASN A 133 -21.08 -3.12 4.65
N THR A 134 -21.02 -3.90 5.73
CA THR A 134 -20.03 -3.72 6.80
C THR A 134 -18.90 -4.75 6.63
N LEU A 135 -17.67 -4.25 6.51
CA LEU A 135 -16.53 -5.07 6.12
C LEU A 135 -15.64 -5.40 7.33
N PRO A 136 -15.30 -6.69 7.58
CA PRO A 136 -14.36 -7.05 8.64
C PRO A 136 -12.93 -6.82 8.17
N TYR A 137 -12.08 -6.30 9.06
CA TYR A 137 -10.65 -6.10 8.86
C TYR A 137 -9.87 -6.75 10.00
N ARG A 138 -8.91 -7.62 9.68
CA ARG A 138 -8.03 -8.23 10.68
C ARG A 138 -6.82 -7.33 10.93
N MET A 139 -6.71 -6.83 12.16
CA MET A 139 -5.63 -5.94 12.60
C MET A 139 -4.49 -6.79 13.16
N ASN A 140 -3.45 -6.99 12.34
CA ASN A 140 -2.24 -7.74 12.68
C ASN A 140 -0.96 -6.96 12.32
N GLY A 141 -1.08 -5.64 12.15
CA GLY A 141 0.00 -4.80 11.62
C GLY A 141 1.22 -4.74 12.51
N LEU A 142 1.03 -4.55 13.82
CA LEU A 142 2.15 -4.48 14.76
C LEU A 142 2.95 -5.78 14.82
N LEU A 143 2.26 -6.94 14.79
CA LEU A 143 2.91 -8.24 14.74
C LEU A 143 3.63 -8.46 13.40
N SER A 144 3.01 -8.07 12.29
CA SER A 144 3.62 -8.11 10.96
C SER A 144 4.90 -7.26 10.88
N TRP A 145 4.86 -6.07 11.49
CA TRP A 145 6.01 -5.17 11.56
C TRP A 145 7.14 -5.77 12.41
N GLY A 146 6.82 -6.28 13.59
CA GLY A 146 7.80 -6.92 14.47
C GLY A 146 8.49 -8.13 13.82
N ILE A 147 7.74 -8.97 13.11
CA ILE A 147 8.30 -10.10 12.36
C ILE A 147 9.15 -9.62 11.18
N THR A 148 8.74 -8.55 10.49
CA THR A 148 9.51 -7.97 9.40
C THR A 148 10.87 -7.44 9.90
N VAL A 149 10.88 -6.64 10.96
CA VAL A 149 12.12 -6.13 11.56
C VAL A 149 12.97 -7.27 12.11
N GLY A 150 12.35 -8.26 12.75
CA GLY A 150 13.04 -9.46 13.22
C GLY A 150 13.67 -10.27 12.09
N ALA A 151 13.02 -10.36 10.93
CA ALA A 151 13.57 -11.02 9.75
C ALA A 151 14.78 -10.28 9.18
N VAL A 152 14.75 -8.93 9.13
CA VAL A 152 15.91 -8.12 8.74
C VAL A 152 17.06 -8.29 9.73
N PHE A 153 16.77 -8.26 11.03
CA PHE A 153 17.77 -8.50 12.07
C PHE A 153 18.40 -9.90 11.95
N LEU A 154 17.59 -10.94 11.75
CA LEU A 154 18.09 -12.29 11.54
C LEU A 154 18.96 -12.40 10.28
N ALA A 155 18.56 -11.74 9.19
CA ALA A 155 19.36 -11.67 7.97
C ALA A 155 20.71 -10.98 8.23
N ALA A 156 20.73 -9.93 9.05
CA ALA A 156 21.96 -9.26 9.48
C ALA A 156 22.86 -10.17 10.32
N CYS A 157 22.29 -10.98 11.22
CA CYS A 157 23.06 -11.91 12.05
C CYS A 157 23.70 -13.04 11.23
N ILE A 158 23.01 -13.53 10.19
CA ILE A 158 23.49 -14.65 9.37
C ILE A 158 24.44 -14.19 8.27
N GLY A 159 24.08 -13.13 7.56
CA GLY A 159 24.77 -12.65 6.36
C GLY A 159 25.52 -11.34 6.51
N GLY A 160 25.52 -10.75 7.71
CA GLY A 160 26.15 -9.46 7.98
C GLY A 160 25.41 -8.27 7.37
N ALA A 161 26.05 -7.10 7.43
CA ALA A 161 25.50 -5.85 6.92
C ALA A 161 25.32 -5.85 5.39
N GLU A 162 26.10 -6.63 4.65
CA GLU A 162 26.01 -6.75 3.18
C GLU A 162 24.63 -7.24 2.72
N VAL A 163 24.08 -8.26 3.39
CA VAL A 163 22.76 -8.79 3.02
C VAL A 163 21.67 -7.74 3.24
N VAL A 164 21.76 -6.97 4.32
CA VAL A 164 20.80 -5.88 4.61
C VAL A 164 20.98 -4.71 3.64
N ALA A 165 22.21 -4.36 3.30
CA ALA A 165 22.55 -3.28 2.37
C ALA A 165 22.21 -3.62 0.91
N SER A 166 22.04 -4.91 0.57
CA SER A 166 21.75 -5.36 -0.80
C SER A 166 20.57 -4.64 -1.47
N LEU A 167 19.53 -4.30 -0.69
CA LEU A 167 18.39 -3.52 -1.18
C LEU A 167 18.81 -2.10 -1.58
N ALA A 168 19.55 -1.38 -0.73
CA ALA A 168 20.06 -0.05 -1.02
C ALA A 168 21.09 -0.06 -2.17
N GLN A 169 21.90 -1.11 -2.29
CA GLN A 169 22.86 -1.28 -3.39
C GLN A 169 22.16 -1.43 -4.75
N ASN A 170 20.95 -2.02 -4.77
CA ASN A 170 20.16 -2.24 -5.98
C ASN A 170 18.91 -1.35 -6.04
N TRP A 171 18.94 -0.20 -5.35
CA TRP A 171 17.78 0.63 -5.10
C TRP A 171 17.06 1.07 -6.37
N ALA A 172 17.78 1.61 -7.35
CA ALA A 172 17.18 2.08 -8.60
C ALA A 172 16.42 0.97 -9.36
N ALA A 173 16.95 -0.26 -9.37
CA ALA A 173 16.30 -1.39 -10.03
C ALA A 173 15.05 -1.88 -9.27
N VAL A 174 15.12 -1.94 -7.94
CA VAL A 174 13.96 -2.29 -7.09
C VAL A 174 12.88 -1.23 -7.19
N LEU A 175 13.25 0.06 -7.22
CA LEU A 175 12.31 1.16 -7.40
C LEU A 175 11.64 1.12 -8.77
N ALA A 176 12.37 0.75 -9.82
CA ALA A 176 11.79 0.52 -11.15
C ALA A 176 10.80 -0.65 -11.15
N ALA A 177 11.13 -1.78 -10.50
CA ALA A 177 10.22 -2.91 -10.35
C ALA A 177 8.96 -2.54 -9.53
N ALA A 178 9.12 -1.76 -8.46
CA ALA A 178 8.01 -1.25 -7.65
C ALA A 178 7.10 -0.29 -8.45
N ASN A 179 7.66 0.53 -9.35
CA ASN A 179 6.87 1.37 -10.25
C ASN A 179 6.04 0.53 -11.23
N VAL A 180 6.63 -0.50 -11.84
CA VAL A 180 5.89 -1.43 -12.72
C VAL A 180 4.75 -2.10 -11.95
N TYR A 181 5.01 -2.57 -10.73
CA TYR A 181 3.98 -3.11 -9.85
C TYR A 181 2.89 -2.09 -9.50
N GLY A 182 3.27 -0.85 -9.18
CA GLY A 182 2.37 0.26 -8.88
C GLY A 182 1.45 0.66 -10.05
N LEU A 183 1.85 0.35 -11.29
CA LEU A 183 1.00 0.49 -12.48
C LEU A 183 0.16 -0.78 -12.74
N ALA A 184 0.71 -1.96 -12.48
CA ALA A 184 0.01 -3.22 -12.71
C ALA A 184 -1.17 -3.44 -11.74
N VAL A 185 -0.99 -3.15 -10.44
CA VAL A 185 -2.02 -3.44 -9.42
C VAL A 185 -3.32 -2.64 -9.61
N PRO A 186 -3.29 -1.32 -9.89
CA PRO A 186 -4.50 -0.58 -10.21
C PRO A 186 -5.22 -1.10 -11.46
N ALA A 187 -4.48 -1.47 -12.52
CA ALA A 187 -5.06 -2.12 -13.70
C ALA A 187 -5.81 -3.40 -13.32
N LEU A 188 -5.17 -4.27 -12.51
CA LEU A 188 -5.79 -5.51 -12.04
C LEU A 188 -7.01 -5.24 -11.15
N ALA A 189 -6.95 -4.23 -10.29
CA ALA A 189 -8.07 -3.85 -9.42
C ALA A 189 -9.27 -3.32 -10.22
N VAL A 190 -9.03 -2.55 -11.29
CA VAL A 190 -10.07 -2.09 -12.21
C VAL A 190 -10.65 -3.27 -13.00
N ALA A 191 -9.80 -4.10 -13.58
CA ALA A 191 -10.24 -5.30 -14.32
C ALA A 191 -11.10 -6.21 -13.43
N LYS A 192 -10.67 -6.46 -12.19
CA LYS A 192 -11.46 -7.16 -11.18
C LYS A 192 -12.81 -6.47 -10.94
N GLY A 193 -12.82 -5.14 -10.80
CA GLY A 193 -14.04 -4.35 -10.65
C GLY A 193 -15.04 -4.51 -11.79
N HIS A 194 -14.57 -4.76 -13.02
CA HIS A 194 -15.44 -5.07 -14.16
C HIS A 194 -15.93 -6.53 -14.15
N ILE A 195 -15.02 -7.48 -13.93
CA ILE A 195 -15.26 -8.91 -14.15
C ILE A 195 -15.88 -9.60 -12.93
N TRP A 196 -15.27 -9.41 -11.75
CA TRP A 196 -15.65 -10.10 -10.52
C TRP A 196 -15.67 -9.14 -9.31
N PRO A 197 -16.72 -8.31 -9.23
CA PRO A 197 -16.83 -7.29 -8.21
C PRO A 197 -17.13 -7.91 -6.84
N THR A 198 -16.53 -7.37 -5.78
CA THR A 198 -16.78 -7.85 -4.41
C THR A 198 -18.24 -7.59 -4.01
N PHE A 199 -18.68 -6.34 -4.19
CA PHE A 199 -20.08 -5.94 -4.00
C PHE A 199 -20.52 -5.11 -5.20
N LYS A 200 -21.60 -5.54 -5.86
CA LYS A 200 -22.11 -4.87 -7.07
C LYS A 200 -22.55 -3.43 -6.79
N ASN A 201 -23.08 -3.16 -5.59
CA ASN A 201 -23.59 -1.86 -5.17
C ASN A 201 -22.48 -0.87 -4.75
N ASP A 202 -21.27 -1.36 -4.45
CA ASP A 202 -20.11 -0.55 -4.05
C ASP A 202 -19.13 -0.31 -5.23
N ARG A 203 -19.66 -0.33 -6.45
CA ARG A 203 -18.94 0.02 -7.67
C ARG A 203 -19.43 1.32 -8.25
N ARG A 204 -18.49 2.10 -8.78
CA ARG A 204 -18.81 3.30 -9.57
C ARG A 204 -17.87 3.40 -10.76
N PHE A 205 -18.45 3.70 -11.92
CA PHE A 205 -17.76 3.96 -13.17
C PHE A 205 -17.94 5.43 -13.53
N SER A 206 -16.90 6.07 -14.05
CA SER A 206 -16.95 7.49 -14.45
C SER A 206 -17.25 7.69 -15.94
N GLY A 207 -17.30 6.60 -16.71
CA GLY A 207 -17.39 6.62 -18.17
C GLY A 207 -16.04 6.81 -18.87
N SER A 208 -14.96 7.07 -18.13
CA SER A 208 -13.60 7.19 -18.67
C SER A 208 -12.69 6.13 -18.07
N ILE A 209 -12.16 5.25 -18.92
CA ILE A 209 -11.24 4.16 -18.51
C ILE A 209 -9.98 4.73 -17.84
N PHE A 210 -9.44 5.84 -18.37
CA PHE A 210 -8.24 6.47 -17.83
C PHE A 210 -8.45 7.09 -16.46
N HIS A 211 -9.60 7.73 -16.25
CA HIS A 211 -9.95 8.25 -14.93
C HIS A 211 -10.21 7.10 -13.95
N ASP A 212 -10.97 6.09 -14.37
CA ASP A 212 -11.28 4.91 -13.56
C ASP A 212 -10.03 4.10 -13.17
N TYR A 213 -8.99 4.09 -14.01
CA TYR A 213 -7.68 3.55 -13.69
C TYR A 213 -7.01 4.30 -12.53
N MET A 214 -7.01 5.63 -12.54
CA MET A 214 -6.39 6.46 -11.51
C MET A 214 -7.11 6.33 -10.15
N VAL A 215 -8.44 6.40 -10.15
CA VAL A 215 -9.22 6.48 -8.90
C VAL A 215 -9.77 5.12 -8.44
N GLY A 216 -9.63 4.06 -9.25
CA GLY A 216 -10.21 2.73 -9.02
C GLY A 216 -11.72 2.66 -9.32
N VAL A 217 -12.32 1.47 -9.31
CA VAL A 217 -13.77 1.26 -9.59
C VAL A 217 -14.53 0.75 -8.37
N GLU A 218 -13.96 -0.22 -7.66
CA GLU A 218 -14.50 -0.74 -6.40
C GLU A 218 -14.08 0.16 -5.24
N LEU A 219 -15.00 0.45 -4.32
CA LEU A 219 -14.67 1.20 -3.11
C LEU A 219 -13.65 0.45 -2.24
N ASN A 220 -13.80 -0.87 -2.08
CA ASN A 220 -12.88 -1.72 -1.32
C ASN A 220 -12.65 -3.03 -2.10
N PRO A 221 -11.69 -3.09 -3.04
CA PRO A 221 -11.41 -4.30 -3.79
C PRO A 221 -10.84 -5.38 -2.87
N ARG A 222 -11.52 -6.53 -2.79
CA ARG A 222 -11.14 -7.64 -1.91
C ARG A 222 -10.88 -8.94 -2.63
N LEU A 223 -9.96 -9.73 -2.10
CA LEU A 223 -9.77 -11.14 -2.46
C LEU A 223 -10.38 -12.02 -1.36
N GLY A 224 -11.60 -12.50 -1.57
CA GLY A 224 -12.36 -13.19 -0.53
C GLY A 224 -12.85 -12.24 0.57
N GLN A 225 -13.05 -12.78 1.79
CA GLN A 225 -13.74 -12.04 2.85
C GLN A 225 -12.83 -11.05 3.61
N HIS A 226 -11.61 -11.47 3.93
CA HIS A 226 -10.74 -10.74 4.88
C HIS A 226 -9.58 -10.01 4.21
N TRP A 227 -9.35 -10.24 2.91
CA TRP A 227 -8.18 -9.71 2.21
C TRP A 227 -8.54 -8.44 1.46
N ASP A 228 -8.25 -7.29 2.06
CA ASP A 228 -8.53 -5.98 1.48
C ASP A 228 -7.27 -5.41 0.82
N LEU A 229 -7.35 -5.15 -0.49
CA LEU A 229 -6.19 -4.72 -1.26
C LEU A 229 -5.67 -3.37 -0.78
N LYS A 230 -6.54 -2.43 -0.40
CA LYS A 230 -6.12 -1.09 0.07
C LYS A 230 -5.33 -1.20 1.36
N MET A 231 -5.86 -1.96 2.32
CA MET A 231 -5.19 -2.17 3.61
C MET A 231 -3.88 -2.92 3.46
N PHE A 232 -3.82 -3.90 2.55
CA PHE A 232 -2.58 -4.60 2.24
C PHE A 232 -1.53 -3.64 1.64
N GLN A 233 -1.88 -2.84 0.64
CA GLN A 233 -0.93 -1.90 0.02
C GLN A 233 -0.42 -0.84 1.00
N VAL A 234 -1.31 -0.22 1.79
CA VAL A 234 -0.93 0.87 2.71
C VAL A 234 -0.15 0.29 3.90
N GLY A 235 -0.74 -0.66 4.61
CA GLY A 235 -0.22 -1.12 5.89
C GLY A 235 0.91 -2.14 5.75
N ARG A 236 0.82 -3.09 4.82
CA ARG A 236 1.80 -4.19 4.75
C ARG A 236 2.91 -3.88 3.76
N LEU A 237 2.57 -3.54 2.52
CA LEU A 237 3.61 -3.19 1.55
C LEU A 237 4.22 -1.82 1.81
N GLY A 238 3.42 -0.77 2.00
CA GLY A 238 3.94 0.59 2.20
C GLY A 238 4.72 0.74 3.50
N MET A 239 4.04 0.66 4.64
CA MET A 239 4.63 0.98 5.94
C MET A 239 5.76 0.03 6.37
N ASN A 240 5.65 -1.28 6.09
CA ASN A 240 6.78 -2.17 6.40
C ASN A 240 7.97 -1.96 5.46
N SER A 241 7.75 -1.63 4.17
CA SER A 241 8.88 -1.36 3.26
C SER A 241 9.67 -0.15 3.71
N TRP A 242 9.02 0.88 4.24
CA TRP A 242 9.69 2.10 4.70
C TRP A 242 10.80 1.77 5.71
N VAL A 243 10.48 0.97 6.74
CA VAL A 243 11.46 0.60 7.77
C VAL A 243 12.59 -0.29 7.20
N VAL A 244 12.27 -1.21 6.27
CA VAL A 244 13.30 -2.06 5.65
C VAL A 244 14.25 -1.23 4.78
N ILE A 245 13.73 -0.26 4.04
CA ILE A 245 14.52 0.66 3.21
C ILE A 245 15.47 1.47 4.10
N ASP A 246 14.96 2.04 5.18
CA ASP A 246 15.73 2.82 6.16
C ASP A 246 16.90 2.01 6.74
N LEU A 247 16.63 0.79 7.20
CA LEU A 247 17.66 -0.11 7.73
C LEU A 247 18.69 -0.52 6.66
N SER A 248 18.25 -0.69 5.41
CA SER A 248 19.13 -1.00 4.29
C SER A 248 20.09 0.14 3.97
N PHE A 249 19.59 1.38 3.91
CA PHE A 249 20.43 2.56 3.67
C PHE A 249 21.39 2.83 4.84
N MET A 250 21.00 2.52 6.07
CA MET A 250 21.90 2.56 7.23
C MET A 250 23.05 1.55 7.10
N ALA A 251 22.73 0.30 6.74
CA ALA A 251 23.73 -0.72 6.50
C ALA A 251 24.69 -0.32 5.36
N GLN A 252 24.13 0.24 4.27
CA GLN A 252 24.93 0.74 3.15
C GLN A 252 25.86 1.88 3.54
N GLN A 253 25.41 2.81 4.39
CA GLN A 253 26.27 3.88 4.92
C GLN A 253 27.41 3.31 5.76
N TYR A 254 27.10 2.35 6.63
CA TYR A 254 28.10 1.68 7.47
C TYR A 254 29.17 0.98 6.61
N LEU A 255 28.78 0.25 5.57
CA LEU A 255 29.72 -0.43 4.67
C LEU A 255 30.60 0.55 3.88
N ARG A 256 30.03 1.68 3.44
CA ARG A 256 30.77 2.66 2.63
C ARG A 256 31.74 3.52 3.44
N TYR A 257 31.36 3.91 4.66
CA TYR A 257 32.11 4.90 5.46
C TYR A 257 32.67 4.36 6.77
N GLY A 258 32.40 3.10 7.12
CA GLY A 258 32.82 2.49 8.40
C GLY A 258 32.15 3.08 9.65
N SER A 259 31.23 4.03 9.48
CA SER A 259 30.53 4.74 10.56
C SER A 259 29.13 5.14 10.12
N ILE A 260 28.24 5.30 11.10
CA ILE A 260 26.85 5.70 10.89
C ILE A 260 26.69 7.14 11.40
N SER A 261 26.10 8.01 10.59
CA SER A 261 25.92 9.42 10.96
C SER A 261 24.78 9.62 11.95
N ASN A 262 24.89 10.63 12.83
CA ASN A 262 23.79 10.97 13.74
C ASN A 262 22.50 11.34 12.98
N SER A 263 22.64 11.93 11.79
CA SER A 263 21.50 12.33 10.96
C SER A 263 20.67 11.12 10.52
N ILE A 264 21.29 10.03 10.04
CA ILE A 264 20.53 8.85 9.60
C ILE A 264 19.87 8.16 10.79
N ILE A 265 20.53 8.11 11.95
CA ILE A 265 19.97 7.53 13.18
C ILE A 265 18.70 8.29 13.58
N ILE A 266 18.74 9.63 13.59
CA ILE A 266 17.57 10.46 13.92
C ILE A 266 16.43 10.19 12.94
N VAL A 267 16.70 10.17 11.62
CA VAL A 267 15.69 9.91 10.60
C VAL A 267 15.02 8.55 10.81
N ILE A 268 15.80 7.49 11.03
CA ILE A 268 15.28 6.14 11.24
C ILE A 268 14.44 6.07 12.51
N ILE A 269 14.87 6.72 13.60
CA ILE A 269 14.08 6.75 14.84
C ILE A 269 12.73 7.44 14.61
N LEU A 270 12.72 8.59 13.92
CA LEU A 270 11.49 9.31 13.63
C LEU A 270 10.54 8.50 12.74
N HIS A 271 11.07 7.86 11.69
CA HIS A 271 10.30 6.98 10.82
C HIS A 271 9.77 5.75 11.58
N ALA A 272 10.60 5.12 12.42
CA ALA A 272 10.18 3.98 13.22
C ALA A 272 9.07 4.36 14.20
N LEU A 273 9.19 5.50 14.89
CA LEU A 273 8.14 6.01 15.78
C LEU A 273 6.83 6.24 15.03
N TYR A 274 6.89 6.86 13.84
CA TYR A 274 5.73 7.08 13.00
C TYR A 274 5.06 5.75 12.58
N VAL A 275 5.86 4.78 12.10
CA VAL A 275 5.35 3.49 11.64
C VAL A 275 4.78 2.66 12.80
N ILE A 276 5.42 2.69 13.97
CA ILE A 276 4.91 2.02 15.17
C ILE A 276 3.59 2.65 15.60
N ASP A 277 3.50 3.97 15.67
CA ASP A 277 2.26 4.68 16.00
C ASP A 277 1.13 4.33 15.01
N PHE A 278 1.45 4.29 13.71
CA PHE A 278 0.53 3.86 12.66
C PHE A 278 -0.02 2.45 12.90
N PHE A 279 0.81 1.50 13.34
CA PHE A 279 0.38 0.11 13.58
C PHE A 279 -0.30 -0.10 14.93
N ILE A 280 0.04 0.70 15.95
CA ILE A 280 -0.70 0.70 17.22
C ILE A 280 -2.12 1.20 16.98
N ASN A 281 -2.27 2.23 16.16
CA ASN A 281 -3.56 2.84 15.80
C ASN A 281 -4.10 2.34 14.45
N GLU A 282 -3.79 1.09 14.07
CA GLU A 282 -4.22 0.52 12.78
C GLU A 282 -5.76 0.53 12.63
N ASP A 283 -6.48 0.35 13.76
CA ASP A 283 -7.93 0.36 13.79
C ASP A 283 -8.56 1.73 13.53
N TRP A 284 -7.84 2.82 13.78
CA TRP A 284 -8.29 4.19 13.48
C TRP A 284 -8.52 4.44 11.99
N GLN A 285 -7.83 3.69 11.12
CA GLN A 285 -7.94 3.84 9.67
C GLN A 285 -9.24 3.25 9.11
N VAL A 286 -9.78 2.25 9.77
CA VAL A 286 -11.00 1.54 9.36
C VAL A 286 -12.22 2.51 9.30
N PRO A 287 -12.43 3.39 10.30
CA PRO A 287 -13.36 4.51 10.27
C PRO A 287 -13.21 5.53 9.13
N LEU A 288 -11.99 5.74 8.63
CA LEU A 288 -11.65 6.73 7.59
C LEU A 288 -11.98 6.23 6.17
N ILE A 289 -12.27 4.94 6.04
CA ILE A 289 -12.82 4.37 4.82
C ILE A 289 -14.16 5.05 4.56
N PRO A 290 -14.43 5.49 3.32
CA PRO A 290 -15.58 6.34 3.09
C PRO A 290 -16.90 5.69 3.47
N ARG A 291 -17.69 6.47 4.19
CA ARG A 291 -19.00 6.10 4.72
C ARG A 291 -20.11 6.60 3.81
N ALA A 292 -21.28 5.99 3.96
CA ALA A 292 -22.49 6.43 3.26
C ALA A 292 -22.99 7.84 3.68
N ASP A 293 -22.52 8.40 4.80
CA ASP A 293 -23.12 9.55 5.48
C ASP A 293 -22.37 10.89 5.36
N ARG A 294 -21.13 10.92 4.82
CA ARG A 294 -20.41 12.17 4.56
C ARG A 294 -20.33 12.46 3.07
N THR A 295 -21.25 13.31 2.60
CA THR A 295 -21.26 13.92 1.26
C THR A 295 -20.62 15.30 1.21
N GLU A 296 -19.97 15.77 2.27
CA GLU A 296 -19.39 17.12 2.32
C GLU A 296 -17.87 17.07 2.50
N PHE A 297 -17.18 17.47 1.44
CA PHE A 297 -15.86 18.11 1.46
C PHE A 297 -16.02 19.50 0.86
#